data_AF-A0A1Y1ZVD0-F1
#
_entry.id   AF-A0A1Y1ZVD0-F1
#
_cell.length_a   1.000
_cell.length_b   1.000
_cell.length_c   1.000
_cell.angle_alpha   90.00
_cell.angle_beta   90.00
_cell.angle_gamma   90.00
#
_symmetry.space_group_name_H-M   'P 1'
#
loop_
_entity.id
_entity.type
_entity.pdbx_description
1 polymer ?
#
loop_
_entity_poly.entity_id
_entity_poly.type
_entity_poly.pdbx_seq_one_letter_code
_entity_poly.pdbx_strand_id
1 'polypeptide(L)'
;MSHFNVDLVQFYGPNFKDDLHVHTRNIRSGARLSRTHHCPVCKKQPTKRCYQKLHFAFCLAPIEINGREVICGERFEVDSPGGCFTHPYNWDYNLCFKEAIRGRELKSIPTTAPNTAASESNRQQDGCGDDWYSKHKPSRRRTKTAAPPKAPTKKLQPAMNAKEYMNSQRRSRKTTWIG
;
A
#
# COMPACT_ATOMS: atom_id res chain seq x y z
N MET A 1 -0.02 24.92 -6.06
CA MET A 1 1.17 24.82 -5.18
C MET A 1 2.25 24.10 -5.97
N SER A 2 3.37 24.79 -6.20
CA SER A 2 4.53 24.29 -6.94
C SER A 2 5.11 23.10 -6.18
N HIS A 3 4.83 21.90 -6.69
CA HIS A 3 5.51 20.69 -6.23
C HIS A 3 6.99 20.88 -6.56
N PHE A 4 7.87 20.75 -5.57
CA PHE A 4 9.29 20.64 -5.83
C PHE A 4 9.47 19.53 -6.89
N ASN A 5 10.07 19.89 -8.02
CA ASN A 5 10.34 18.96 -9.12
C ASN A 5 11.46 18.03 -8.66
N VAL A 6 11.09 17.01 -7.90
CA VAL A 6 11.96 15.88 -7.64
C VAL A 6 12.26 15.23 -8.99
N ASP A 7 13.51 15.30 -9.43
CA ASP A 7 13.91 14.64 -10.67
C ASP A 7 13.99 13.13 -10.44
N LEU A 8 12.84 12.46 -10.61
CA LEU A 8 12.73 11.00 -10.47
C LEU A 8 13.56 10.26 -11.54
N VAL A 9 13.87 10.91 -12.67
CA VAL A 9 14.76 10.33 -13.68
C VAL A 9 16.19 10.30 -13.15
N GLN A 10 16.61 11.32 -12.40
CA GLN A 10 17.92 11.33 -11.75
C GLN A 10 18.08 10.17 -10.75
N PHE A 11 17.05 9.83 -9.96
CA PHE A 11 17.15 8.77 -8.95
C PHE A 11 17.04 7.36 -9.50
N TYR A 12 16.19 7.17 -10.50
CA TYR A 12 15.85 5.83 -10.97
C TYR A 12 16.46 5.50 -12.33
N GLY A 13 17.06 6.50 -12.97
CA GLY A 13 17.70 6.35 -14.27
C GLY A 13 16.71 6.05 -15.41
N PRO A 14 17.19 5.35 -16.46
CA PRO A 14 16.41 5.08 -17.68
C PRO A 14 15.10 4.32 -17.42
N ASN A 15 15.08 3.46 -16.40
CA ASN A 15 13.91 2.62 -16.07
C ASN A 15 12.67 3.43 -15.69
N PHE A 16 12.83 4.71 -15.31
CA PHE A 16 11.71 5.61 -15.06
C PHE A 16 11.32 6.45 -16.29
N LYS A 17 12.31 6.77 -17.14
CA LYS A 17 12.16 7.70 -18.25
C LYS A 17 11.26 7.12 -19.34
N ASP A 18 11.62 5.95 -19.86
CA ASP A 18 11.13 5.49 -21.16
C ASP A 18 9.79 4.75 -21.07
N ASP A 19 9.66 3.71 -20.23
CA ASP A 19 8.42 2.92 -20.14
C ASP A 19 8.16 2.36 -18.74
N LEU A 20 7.99 3.26 -17.76
CA LEU A 20 7.60 2.85 -16.42
C LEU A 20 6.20 2.21 -16.44
N HIS A 21 6.15 0.89 -16.35
CA HIS A 21 4.89 0.19 -16.15
C HIS A 21 4.30 0.54 -14.76
N VAL A 22 3.02 0.94 -14.72
CA VAL A 22 2.38 1.45 -13.49
C VAL A 22 2.31 0.43 -12.35
N HIS A 23 2.38 -0.86 -12.69
CA HIS A 23 2.40 -1.99 -11.76
C HIS A 23 3.79 -2.56 -11.49
N THR A 24 4.86 -1.83 -11.84
CA THR A 24 6.21 -2.19 -11.43
C THR A 24 6.29 -2.19 -9.91
N ARG A 25 6.62 -3.35 -9.35
CA ARG A 25 6.91 -3.55 -7.92
C ARG A 25 8.32 -3.09 -7.61
N ASN A 26 9.28 -3.42 -8.47
CA ASN A 26 10.68 -3.07 -8.25
C ASN A 26 11.28 -2.46 -9.52
N ILE A 27 11.76 -1.22 -9.45
CA ILE A 27 12.24 -0.48 -10.62
C ILE A 27 13.59 -0.98 -11.15
N ARG A 28 14.37 -1.66 -10.32
CA ARG A 28 15.67 -2.21 -10.72
C ARG A 28 15.50 -3.52 -11.49
N SER A 29 14.70 -4.44 -10.96
CA SER A 29 14.50 -5.76 -11.59
C SER A 29 13.36 -5.78 -12.63
N GLY A 30 12.55 -4.73 -12.70
CA GLY A 30 11.34 -4.71 -13.52
C GLY A 30 10.25 -5.66 -13.03
N ALA A 31 10.39 -6.24 -11.83
CA ALA A 31 9.41 -7.14 -11.25
C ALA A 31 8.05 -6.44 -11.14
N ARG A 32 6.98 -7.13 -11.54
CA ARG A 32 5.61 -6.61 -11.49
C ARG A 32 4.89 -7.08 -10.24
N LEU A 33 3.95 -6.26 -9.75
CA LEU A 33 3.02 -6.67 -8.71
C LEU A 33 2.13 -7.80 -9.23
N SER A 34 1.87 -8.80 -8.39
CA SER A 34 0.92 -9.88 -8.69
C SER A 34 -0.53 -9.41 -8.68
N ARG A 35 -0.83 -8.32 -7.96
CA ARG A 35 -2.16 -7.73 -7.84
C ARG A 35 -2.11 -6.23 -8.12
N THR A 36 -3.12 -5.74 -8.81
CA THR A 36 -3.29 -4.31 -9.07
C THR A 36 -3.87 -3.63 -7.84
N HIS A 37 -3.12 -2.72 -7.23
CA HIS A 37 -3.61 -1.88 -6.14
C HIS A 37 -4.04 -0.52 -6.67
N HIS A 38 -5.16 0.00 -6.17
CA HIS A 38 -5.57 1.37 -6.43
C HIS A 38 -4.59 2.36 -5.78
N CYS A 39 -4.45 3.53 -6.38
CA CYS A 39 -3.73 4.63 -5.76
C CYS A 39 -4.46 5.05 -4.47
N PRO A 40 -3.77 5.11 -3.32
CA PRO A 40 -4.38 5.44 -2.04
C PRO A 40 -4.91 6.87 -2.01
N VAL A 41 -4.31 7.79 -2.77
CA VAL A 41 -4.75 9.19 -2.88
C VAL A 41 -5.80 9.37 -3.97
N CYS A 42 -5.54 8.90 -5.20
CA CYS A 42 -6.46 9.11 -6.33
C CYS A 42 -7.70 8.18 -6.31
N LYS A 43 -7.66 7.09 -5.55
CA LYS A 43 -8.67 6.01 -5.53
C LYS A 43 -8.95 5.37 -6.91
N LYS A 44 -8.02 5.52 -7.86
CA LYS A 44 -8.06 4.97 -9.23
C LYS A 44 -6.83 4.13 -9.51
N GLN A 45 -6.79 3.43 -10.65
CA GLN A 45 -5.59 2.73 -11.08
C GLN A 45 -4.38 3.68 -11.11
N PRO A 46 -3.20 3.26 -10.59
CA PRO A 46 -2.00 4.08 -10.61
C PRO A 46 -1.62 4.47 -12.04
N THR A 47 -1.14 5.71 -12.20
CA THR A 47 -0.61 6.25 -13.46
C THR A 47 0.78 6.82 -13.23
N LYS A 48 1.55 7.11 -14.29
CA LYS A 48 2.85 7.80 -14.16
C LYS A 48 2.74 9.11 -13.36
N ARG A 49 1.61 9.82 -13.51
CA ARG A 49 1.29 11.02 -12.73
C ARG A 49 1.21 10.78 -11.22
N CYS A 50 0.82 9.58 -10.77
CA CYS A 50 0.83 9.23 -9.35
C CYS A 50 2.25 9.19 -8.78
N TYR A 51 3.25 8.80 -9.57
CA TYR A 51 4.66 8.82 -9.16
C TYR A 51 5.21 10.25 -9.17
N GLN A 52 4.88 11.04 -10.20
CA GLN A 52 5.26 12.46 -10.27
C GLN A 52 4.68 13.29 -9.11
N LYS A 53 3.48 12.93 -8.63
CA LYS A 53 2.86 13.52 -7.43
C LYS A 53 3.30 12.88 -6.12
N LEU A 54 4.28 11.97 -6.16
CA LEU A 54 4.79 11.24 -5.00
C LEU A 54 3.73 10.48 -4.21
N HIS A 55 2.64 10.00 -4.84
CA HIS A 55 1.74 9.05 -4.17
C HIS A 55 2.43 7.69 -3.97
N PHE A 56 3.32 7.37 -4.92
CA PHE A 56 4.21 6.22 -4.88
C PHE A 56 5.63 6.67 -5.19
N ALA A 57 6.61 5.98 -4.61
CA ALA A 57 8.03 6.12 -4.90
C ALA A 57 8.70 4.74 -4.87
N PHE A 58 9.96 4.68 -5.31
CA PHE A 58 10.82 3.50 -5.17
C PHE A 58 11.93 3.79 -4.17
N CYS A 59 12.27 2.77 -3.38
CA CYS A 59 13.23 2.86 -2.30
C CYS A 59 14.63 3.22 -2.80
N LEU A 60 15.27 4.20 -2.16
CA LEU A 60 16.63 4.66 -2.45
C LEU A 60 17.70 4.01 -1.57
N ALA A 61 17.31 3.15 -0.63
CA ALA A 61 18.27 2.52 0.28
C ALA A 61 19.29 1.70 -0.52
N PRO A 62 20.60 1.88 -0.27
CA PRO A 62 21.63 1.06 -0.89
C PRO A 62 21.53 -0.37 -0.34
N ILE A 63 21.66 -1.34 -1.24
CA ILE A 63 21.73 -2.77 -0.95
C ILE A 63 22.85 -3.39 -1.77
N GLU A 64 23.45 -4.46 -1.27
CA GLU A 64 24.48 -5.19 -1.98
C GLU A 64 23.87 -6.39 -2.71
N ILE A 65 24.15 -6.51 -4.01
CA ILE A 65 23.76 -7.66 -4.83
C ILE A 65 24.96 -8.08 -5.66
N ASN A 66 25.39 -9.33 -5.50
CA ASN A 66 26.54 -9.90 -6.23
C ASN A 66 27.81 -9.03 -6.11
N GLY A 67 28.09 -8.50 -4.91
CA GLY A 67 29.25 -7.65 -4.65
C GLY A 67 29.17 -6.23 -5.21
N ARG A 68 28.00 -5.79 -5.68
CA ARG A 68 27.77 -4.44 -6.19
C ARG A 68 26.73 -3.73 -5.35
N GLU A 69 27.03 -2.49 -4.97
CA GLU A 69 26.08 -1.60 -4.31
C GLU A 69 25.08 -1.06 -5.34
N VAL A 70 23.80 -1.30 -5.10
CA VAL A 70 22.69 -0.86 -5.95
C VAL A 70 21.55 -0.35 -5.07
N ILE A 71 20.59 0.39 -5.63
CA ILE A 71 19.39 0.78 -4.87
C ILE A 71 18.42 -0.38 -4.69
N CYS A 72 17.69 -0.38 -3.57
CA CYS A 72 16.64 -1.35 -3.27
C CYS A 72 15.56 -1.37 -4.37
N GLY A 73 15.08 -0.19 -4.77
CA GLY A 73 14.15 -0.03 -5.87
C GLY A 73 12.74 -0.57 -5.62
N GLU A 74 12.42 -1.03 -4.41
CA GLU A 74 11.08 -1.53 -4.07
C GLU A 74 10.07 -0.39 -3.97
N ARG A 75 8.89 -0.58 -4.59
CA ARG A 75 7.80 0.40 -4.61
C ARG A 75 7.15 0.51 -3.24
N PHE A 76 6.85 1.74 -2.83
CA PHE A 76 6.08 2.01 -1.64
C PHE A 76 5.16 3.22 -1.78
N GLU A 77 4.19 3.32 -0.88
CA GLU A 77 3.34 4.51 -0.71
C GLU A 77 4.07 5.51 0.17
N VAL A 78 4.26 6.74 -0.32
CA VAL A 78 5.05 7.75 0.39
C VAL A 78 4.38 8.20 1.69
N ASP A 79 3.05 8.23 1.73
CA ASP A 79 2.31 8.58 2.95
C ASP A 79 2.29 7.46 3.99
N SER A 80 2.66 6.23 3.59
CA SER A 80 2.71 5.10 4.53
C SER A 80 3.70 5.37 5.69
N PRO A 81 3.46 4.78 6.87
CA PRO A 81 4.39 4.92 7.99
C PRO A 81 5.66 4.07 7.82
N GLY A 82 5.63 3.01 7.00
CA GLY A 82 6.65 1.94 6.99
C GLY A 82 7.72 2.02 5.91
N GLY A 83 7.64 2.96 4.97
CA GLY A 83 8.58 3.01 3.84
C GLY A 83 8.40 1.81 2.91
N CYS A 84 9.48 1.25 2.37
CA CYS A 84 9.41 0.10 1.46
C CYS A 84 9.31 -1.27 2.16
N PHE A 85 8.80 -1.26 3.39
CA PHE A 85 8.70 -2.40 4.30
C PHE A 85 10.05 -2.93 4.81
N THR A 86 11.03 -3.14 3.94
CA THR A 86 12.40 -3.52 4.32
C THR A 86 13.21 -2.32 4.84
N HIS A 87 12.96 -1.13 4.29
CA HIS A 87 13.71 0.09 4.62
C HIS A 87 12.75 1.17 5.17
N PRO A 88 12.61 1.26 6.51
CA PRO A 88 11.78 2.26 7.16
C PRO A 88 12.34 3.69 7.03
N TYR A 89 11.50 4.69 7.29
CA TYR A 89 11.88 6.10 7.16
C TYR A 89 12.92 6.59 8.16
N ASN A 90 13.08 5.92 9.30
CA ASN A 90 14.08 6.26 10.32
C ASN A 90 15.52 5.94 9.87
N TRP A 91 15.71 5.34 8.70
CA TRP A 91 17.02 5.15 8.07
C TRP A 91 17.36 6.29 7.09
N ASP A 92 16.52 7.33 7.03
CA ASP A 92 16.67 8.56 6.25
C ASP A 92 16.71 8.42 4.71
N TYR A 93 16.94 7.23 4.15
CA TYR A 93 17.00 7.00 2.70
C TYR A 93 15.76 7.47 1.92
N ASN A 94 14.58 7.30 2.50
CA ASN A 94 13.30 7.61 1.85
C ASN A 94 12.65 8.89 2.41
N LEU A 95 13.27 9.55 3.40
CA LEU A 95 12.69 10.71 4.07
C LEU A 95 12.53 11.90 3.11
N CYS A 96 13.42 11.99 2.12
CA CYS A 96 13.41 13.00 1.06
C CYS A 96 12.05 13.11 0.35
N PHE A 97 11.33 11.98 0.12
CA PHE A 97 10.03 12.01 -0.52
C PHE A 97 8.93 12.63 0.35
N LYS A 98 8.97 12.39 1.68
CA LYS A 98 8.02 13.02 2.61
C LYS A 98 8.27 14.52 2.72
N GLU A 99 9.53 14.92 2.74
CA GLU A 99 9.92 16.32 2.79
C GLU A 99 9.53 17.06 1.50
N ALA A 100 9.68 16.42 0.34
CA ALA A 100 9.21 16.95 -0.94
C ALA A 100 7.68 17.14 -1.00
N ILE A 101 6.89 16.18 -0.47
CA ILE A 101 5.43 16.34 -0.36
C ILE A 101 5.06 17.52 0.55
N ARG A 102 5.82 17.73 1.63
CA ARG A 102 5.63 18.86 2.56
C ARG A 102 6.06 20.21 1.97
N GLY A 103 6.62 20.22 0.76
CA GLY A 103 7.13 21.43 0.13
C GLY A 103 8.40 21.95 0.81
N ARG A 104 9.21 21.06 1.40
CA ARG A 104 10.54 21.41 1.91
C ARG A 104 11.59 21.07 0.86
N GLU A 105 12.65 21.88 0.82
CA GLU A 105 13.79 21.63 -0.05
C GLU A 105 14.41 20.28 0.30
N LEU A 106 14.71 19.51 -0.75
CA LEU A 106 15.43 18.24 -0.62
C LEU A 106 16.82 18.55 -0.06
N LYS A 107 17.06 18.20 1.21
CA LYS A 107 18.42 18.13 1.74
C LYS A 107 19.21 17.19 0.83
N SER A 108 20.42 17.63 0.45
CA SER A 108 21.33 16.94 -0.46
C SER A 108 21.24 15.43 -0.29
N ILE A 109 20.83 14.78 -1.36
CA ILE A 109 20.54 13.35 -1.37
C ILE A 109 21.87 12.62 -1.13
N PRO A 110 21.90 11.58 -0.29
CA PRO A 110 23.10 10.78 -0.11
C PRO A 110 23.58 10.37 -1.50
N THR A 111 24.77 10.85 -1.86
CA THR A 111 25.41 10.60 -3.15
C THR A 111 25.94 9.16 -3.13
N THR A 112 25.06 8.18 -2.98
CA THR A 112 25.41 6.77 -3.00
C THR A 112 25.16 6.24 -4.40
N ALA A 113 26.30 6.04 -5.09
CA ALA A 113 26.56 5.38 -6.36
C ALA A 113 25.69 5.78 -7.58
N PRO A 114 26.31 6.27 -8.67
CA PRO A 114 25.59 6.44 -9.93
C PRO A 114 25.02 5.09 -10.37
N ASN A 115 23.74 5.07 -10.75
CA ASN A 115 23.11 3.95 -11.45
C ASN A 115 23.86 3.71 -12.79
N THR A 116 25.01 3.05 -12.74
CA THR A 116 25.66 2.50 -13.93
C THR A 116 24.73 1.42 -14.46
N ALA A 117 24.06 1.74 -15.57
CA ALA A 117 23.09 0.90 -16.22
C ALA A 117 23.67 -0.50 -16.47
N ALA A 118 23.23 -1.48 -15.70
CA ALA A 118 23.39 -2.88 -16.04
C ALA A 118 22.41 -3.21 -17.17
N SER A 119 22.78 -2.84 -18.39
CA SER A 119 22.27 -3.46 -19.60
C SER A 119 22.91 -4.84 -19.71
N GLU A 120 22.30 -5.86 -19.09
CA GLU A 120 22.30 -7.21 -19.66
C GLU A 120 21.28 -8.08 -18.93
N SER A 121 20.27 -8.46 -19.70
CA SER A 121 19.16 -9.31 -19.31
C SER A 121 19.66 -10.71 -18.95
N ASN A 122 19.84 -10.98 -17.65
CA ASN A 122 19.71 -12.34 -17.15
C ASN A 122 18.64 -12.37 -16.07
N ARG A 123 17.45 -12.81 -16.48
CA ARG A 123 16.25 -12.89 -15.65
C ARG A 123 16.34 -14.15 -14.77
N GLN A 124 17.34 -14.18 -13.89
CA GLN A 124 17.39 -15.15 -12.81
C GLN A 124 16.45 -14.68 -11.70
N GLN A 125 15.40 -15.47 -11.45
CA GLN A 125 14.53 -15.31 -10.29
C GLN A 125 15.31 -15.71 -9.04
N ASP A 126 16.19 -14.84 -8.59
CA ASP A 126 16.85 -15.02 -7.30
C ASP A 126 15.80 -14.74 -6.22
N GLY A 127 15.37 -15.81 -5.54
CA GLY A 127 14.49 -15.74 -4.39
C GLY A 127 15.14 -14.87 -3.32
N CYS A 128 14.66 -13.62 -3.20
CA CYS A 128 15.10 -12.74 -2.12
C CYS A 128 14.70 -13.39 -0.79
N GLY A 129 15.71 -13.79 -0.01
CA GLY A 129 15.53 -14.43 1.29
C GLY A 129 14.68 -13.60 2.24
N ASP A 130 13.54 -14.17 2.64
CA ASP A 130 12.53 -13.66 3.57
C ASP A 130 13.00 -13.62 5.04
N ASP A 131 14.27 -13.31 5.33
CA ASP A 131 14.82 -13.60 6.67
C ASP A 131 14.74 -12.43 7.67
N TRP A 132 14.64 -11.19 7.20
CA TRP A 132 14.43 -10.04 8.10
C TRP A 132 13.01 -10.03 8.71
N TYR A 133 12.00 -10.43 7.92
CA TYR A 133 10.60 -10.45 8.36
C TYR A 133 10.32 -11.55 9.41
N SER A 134 11.10 -12.62 9.42
CA SER A 134 10.95 -13.68 10.42
C SER A 134 11.44 -13.26 11.81
N LYS A 135 12.43 -12.36 11.89
CA LYS A 135 13.03 -11.90 13.17
C LYS A 135 12.30 -10.72 13.82
N HIS A 136 11.65 -9.85 13.05
CA HIS A 136 10.98 -8.64 13.56
C HIS A 136 9.45 -8.64 13.47
N LYS A 137 8.82 -9.77 13.17
CA LYS A 137 7.38 -9.90 13.40
C LYS A 137 7.13 -9.61 14.88
N PRO A 138 6.32 -8.59 15.23
CA PRO A 138 5.83 -8.48 16.60
C PRO A 138 5.19 -9.83 16.87
N SER A 139 5.69 -10.52 17.90
CA SER A 139 5.09 -11.75 18.38
C SER A 139 3.62 -11.43 18.57
N ARG A 140 2.79 -11.86 17.62
CA ARG A 140 1.37 -12.06 17.87
C ARG A 140 1.34 -13.26 18.80
N ARG A 141 1.81 -13.10 20.05
CA ARG A 141 1.04 -13.55 21.20
C ARG A 141 -0.31 -12.89 21.02
N ARG A 142 -1.12 -13.55 20.19
CA ARG A 142 -2.55 -13.53 20.25
C ARG A 142 -2.78 -13.97 21.69
N THR A 143 -2.82 -13.00 22.60
CA THR A 143 -3.48 -13.18 23.86
C THR A 143 -4.79 -13.81 23.43
N LYS A 144 -5.01 -15.07 23.84
CA LYS A 144 -6.32 -15.68 23.73
C LYS A 144 -7.19 -14.84 24.66
N THR A 145 -7.56 -13.63 24.23
CA THR A 145 -8.73 -12.96 24.75
C THR A 145 -9.82 -13.95 24.42
N ALA A 146 -10.31 -14.63 25.46
CA ALA A 146 -11.47 -15.48 25.37
C ALA A 146 -12.49 -14.74 24.52
N ALA A 147 -13.06 -15.43 23.52
CA ALA A 147 -14.11 -14.84 22.72
C ALA A 147 -15.12 -14.21 23.69
N PRO A 148 -15.50 -12.93 23.51
CA PRO A 148 -16.47 -12.31 24.40
C PRO A 148 -17.70 -13.23 24.48
N PRO A 149 -18.29 -13.41 25.67
CA PRO A 149 -19.46 -14.26 25.82
C PRO A 149 -20.49 -13.84 24.77
N LYS A 150 -20.92 -14.79 23.94
CA LYS A 150 -21.95 -14.53 22.93
C LYS A 150 -23.16 -13.98 23.69
N ALA A 151 -23.58 -12.76 23.34
CA ALA A 151 -24.79 -12.20 23.91
C ALA A 151 -25.93 -13.21 23.69
N PRO A 152 -26.78 -13.46 24.71
CA PRO A 152 -27.91 -14.37 24.56
C PRO A 152 -28.80 -13.83 23.44
N THR A 153 -28.80 -14.52 22.30
CA THR A 153 -29.71 -14.19 21.21
C THR A 153 -31.11 -14.48 21.72
N LYS A 154 -31.88 -13.44 22.02
CA LYS A 154 -33.33 -13.59 22.22
C LYS A 154 -33.85 -14.30 20.98
N LYS A 155 -34.44 -15.49 21.17
CA LYS A 155 -35.08 -16.23 20.07
C LYS A 155 -36.07 -15.27 19.43
N LEU A 156 -35.81 -14.88 18.19
CA LEU A 156 -36.75 -14.10 17.40
C LEU A 156 -38.06 -14.90 17.38
N GLN A 157 -39.15 -14.23 17.74
CA GLN A 157 -40.47 -14.84 17.61
C GLN A 157 -40.63 -15.28 16.14
N PRO A 158 -41.17 -16.48 15.87
CA PRO A 158 -41.41 -16.92 14.51
C PRO A 158 -42.26 -15.88 13.78
N ALA A 159 -41.92 -15.63 12.52
CA ALA A 159 -42.70 -14.72 11.69
C ALA A 159 -44.17 -15.21 11.66
N MET A 160 -45.11 -14.28 11.82
CA MET A 160 -46.53 -14.59 11.73
C MET A 160 -46.83 -15.17 10.34
N ASN A 161 -47.73 -16.16 10.28
CA ASN A 161 -48.16 -16.70 8.99
C ASN A 161 -48.91 -15.60 8.20
N ALA A 162 -48.75 -15.56 6.87
CA ALA A 162 -49.42 -14.60 5.99
C ALA A 162 -50.93 -14.47 6.25
N LYS A 163 -51.60 -15.59 6.58
CA LYS A 163 -53.03 -15.61 6.92
C LYS A 163 -53.34 -14.84 8.22
N GLU A 164 -52.49 -14.97 9.24
CA GLU A 164 -52.64 -14.26 10.51
C GLU A 164 -52.35 -12.77 10.36
N TYR A 165 -51.32 -12.42 9.57
CA TYR A 165 -51.00 -11.03 9.25
C TYR A 165 -52.15 -10.32 8.51
N MET A 166 -52.75 -10.97 7.51
CA MET A 166 -53.89 -10.39 6.79
C MET A 166 -55.13 -10.24 7.68
N ASN A 167 -55.35 -11.15 8.63
CA ASN A 167 -56.45 -11.06 9.59
C ASN A 167 -56.25 -9.94 10.63
N SER A 168 -55.02 -9.70 11.11
CA SER A 168 -54.74 -8.60 12.05
C SER A 168 -54.98 -7.23 11.39
N GLN A 169 -54.60 -7.06 10.13
CA GLN A 169 -54.85 -5.85 9.33
C GLN A 169 -56.34 -5.61 9.08
N ARG A 170 -57.16 -6.66 8.97
CA ARG A 170 -58.63 -6.52 8.85
C ARG A 170 -59.29 -6.09 10.16
N ARG A 171 -58.76 -6.54 11.31
CA ARG A 171 -59.30 -6.18 12.63
C ARG A 171 -58.98 -4.74 13.01
N SER A 172 -57.77 -4.26 12.71
CA SER A 172 -57.37 -2.87 13.02
C SER A 172 -58.22 -1.81 12.29
N ARG A 173 -58.76 -2.14 11.11
CA ARG A 173 -59.62 -1.22 10.34
C ARG A 173 -61.04 -1.08 10.88
N LYS A 174 -61.54 -2.06 11.65
CA LYS A 174 -62.92 -2.04 12.18
C LYS A 174 -63.09 -1.21 13.45
N THR A 175 -62.00 -0.85 14.13
CA THR A 175 -62.04 -0.10 15.39
C THR A 175 -61.97 1.42 15.24
N THR A 176 -61.96 1.95 14.02
CA THR A 176 -61.80 3.39 13.74
C THR A 176 -63.08 4.11 13.30
N TRP A 177 -64.26 3.52 13.46
CA TRP A 177 -65.55 4.13 13.07
C TRP A 177 -66.58 4.00 14.21
N ILE A 178 -66.37 4.73 15.30
CA ILE A 178 -67.42 5.19 16.20
C ILE A 178 -67.04 6.63 16.59
N GLY A 179 -67.60 7.58 15.85
CA GLY A 179 -67.47 9.02 16.04
C GLY A 179 -68.57 9.69 15.23
#